data_AF-A0A0Q6FKW5-F1
#
_entry.id   AF-A0A0Q6FKW5-F1
#
_cell.length_a   1.000
_cell.length_b   1.000
_cell.length_c   1.000
_cell.angle_alpha   90.00
_cell.angle_beta   90.00
_cell.angle_gamma   90.00
#
_symmetry.space_group_name_H-M   'P 1'
#
loop_
_entity.id
_entity.type
_entity.pdbx_description
1 polymer ?
#
loop_
_entity_poly.entity_id
_entity_poly.type
_entity_poly.pdbx_seq_one_letter_code
_entity_poly.pdbx_strand_id
1 'polypeptide(L)'
;MQTVHAADVTIPAGRESAINFVTGVTPNCRNIAKPKMTVVKAPEHGSVRFQWVKYKINNISKLCDGRPAWGMAILFKPKAGFHGKDRFTYGMNMQKYEGRSDTKYIQDAIDVVVK
;
A
#
# COMPACT_ATOMS: atom_id res chain seq x y z
N MET A 1 20.17 3.78 -14.21
CA MET A 1 19.26 3.18 -13.21
C MET A 1 18.81 4.29 -12.28
N GLN A 2 17.64 4.88 -12.52
CA GLN A 2 17.11 5.96 -11.67
C GLN A 2 16.12 5.36 -10.68
N THR A 3 16.57 5.14 -9.44
CA THR A 3 15.68 4.93 -8.30
C THR A 3 14.98 6.25 -8.02
N VAL A 4 13.75 6.39 -8.51
CA VAL A 4 12.90 7.53 -8.18
C VAL A 4 12.51 7.40 -6.71
N HIS A 5 12.86 8.41 -5.92
CA HIS A 5 12.57 8.55 -4.50
C HIS A 5 11.07 8.35 -4.24
N ALA A 6 10.69 7.28 -3.54
CA ALA A 6 9.46 7.29 -2.77
C ALA A 6 9.65 8.37 -1.69
N ALA A 7 8.73 9.33 -1.58
CA ALA A 7 8.78 10.28 -0.48
C ALA A 7 8.73 9.50 0.85
N ASP A 8 9.72 9.71 1.72
CA ASP A 8 9.83 9.08 3.04
C ASP A 8 8.49 9.23 3.81
N VAL A 9 7.86 8.12 4.21
CA VAL A 9 6.63 8.16 5.02
C VAL A 9 7.01 8.29 6.49
N THR A 10 6.73 9.46 7.08
CA THR A 10 7.00 9.69 8.51
C THR A 10 5.85 9.17 9.36
N ILE A 11 6.17 8.37 10.39
CA ILE A 11 5.20 7.81 11.34
C ILE A 11 5.67 7.99 12.79
N PRO A 12 4.75 8.01 13.76
CA PRO A 12 5.12 8.02 15.17
C PRO A 12 5.71 6.68 15.63
N ALA A 13 6.65 6.75 16.56
CA ALA A 13 7.17 5.58 17.26
C ALA A 13 6.10 4.84 18.08
N GLY A 14 6.33 3.54 18.31
CA GLY A 14 5.57 2.73 19.28
C GLY A 14 4.16 2.30 18.88
N ARG A 15 3.62 2.74 17.73
CA ARG A 15 2.28 2.32 17.27
C ARG A 15 2.23 1.89 15.80
N GLU A 16 1.31 0.98 15.50
CA GLU A 16 0.99 0.61 14.11
C GLU A 16 0.36 1.81 13.39
N SER A 17 0.81 2.09 12.17
CA SER A 17 0.33 3.19 11.34
C SER A 17 0.00 2.68 9.94
N ALA A 18 -1.14 3.13 9.39
CA ALA A 18 -1.43 2.93 7.97
C ALA A 18 -0.59 3.91 7.15
N ILE A 19 0.32 3.39 6.34
CA ILE A 19 1.34 4.18 5.61
C ILE A 19 1.04 4.31 4.13
N ASN A 20 0.22 3.41 3.58
CA ASN A 20 -0.23 3.48 2.20
C ASN A 20 -1.58 2.75 2.05
N PHE A 21 -2.31 3.05 0.97
CA PHE A 21 -3.57 2.41 0.63
C PHE A 21 -3.61 2.12 -0.87
N VAL A 22 -3.63 0.83 -1.21
CA VAL A 22 -3.67 0.39 -2.60
C VAL A 22 -5.08 -0.06 -2.95
N THR A 23 -5.66 0.54 -3.97
CA THR A 23 -7.01 0.25 -4.42
C THR A 23 -7.08 0.39 -5.93
N GLY A 24 -8.13 -0.16 -6.51
CA GLY A 24 -8.47 0.11 -7.89
C GLY A 24 -9.98 0.13 -8.06
N VAL A 25 -10.41 0.90 -9.04
CA VAL A 25 -11.81 0.98 -9.44
C VAL A 25 -11.90 0.93 -10.96
N THR A 26 -13.00 0.40 -11.45
CA THR A 26 -13.38 0.52 -12.86
C THR A 26 -13.76 1.97 -13.20
N PRO A 27 -13.90 2.32 -14.50
CA PRO A 27 -14.37 3.65 -14.91
C PRO A 27 -15.74 4.05 -14.34
N ASN A 28 -16.61 3.10 -13.99
CA ASN A 28 -17.88 3.34 -13.31
C ASN A 28 -17.78 3.28 -11.77
N CYS A 29 -16.58 3.44 -11.22
CA CYS A 29 -16.28 3.50 -9.79
C CYS A 29 -16.66 2.25 -8.99
N ARG A 30 -16.70 1.07 -9.63
CA ARG A 30 -16.87 -0.21 -8.93
C ARG A 30 -15.52 -0.73 -8.46
N ASN A 31 -15.52 -1.28 -7.25
CA ASN A 31 -14.32 -1.86 -6.65
C ASN A 31 -13.77 -3.03 -7.46
N ILE A 32 -12.44 -3.05 -7.59
CA ILE A 32 -11.73 -4.23 -8.06
C ILE A 32 -11.59 -5.33 -7.03
N ALA A 33 -11.36 -6.56 -7.53
CA ALA A 33 -11.04 -7.72 -6.73
C ALA A 33 -9.86 -7.44 -5.79
N LYS A 34 -9.91 -8.06 -4.61
CA LYS A 34 -8.87 -7.94 -3.59
C LYS A 34 -7.52 -8.41 -4.16
N PRO A 35 -6.48 -7.55 -4.20
CA PRO A 35 -5.19 -7.97 -4.69
C PRO A 35 -4.50 -8.91 -3.68
N LYS A 36 -3.67 -9.80 -4.19
CA LYS A 36 -2.79 -10.63 -3.37
C LYS A 36 -1.53 -9.83 -3.06
N MET A 37 -1.32 -9.53 -1.78
CA MET A 37 -0.16 -8.79 -1.30
C MET A 37 0.87 -9.75 -0.70
N THR A 38 2.15 -9.45 -0.91
CA THR A 38 3.28 -10.17 -0.31
C THR A 38 4.34 -9.19 0.18
N VAL A 39 5.01 -9.52 1.27
CA VAL A 39 6.26 -8.84 1.64
C VAL A 39 7.39 -9.52 0.88
N VAL A 40 8.08 -8.79 0.01
CA VAL A 40 9.19 -9.28 -0.80
C VAL A 40 10.51 -9.15 -0.04
N LYS A 41 10.73 -7.99 0.59
CA LYS A 41 11.82 -7.76 1.53
C LYS A 41 11.23 -7.18 2.81
N ALA A 42 11.42 -7.88 3.92
CA ALA A 42 10.94 -7.43 5.22
C ALA A 42 11.74 -6.21 5.72
N PRO A 43 11.11 -5.35 6.53
CA PRO A 43 11.82 -4.31 7.25
C PRO A 43 12.73 -4.89 8.33
N GLU A 44 13.79 -4.17 8.68
CA GLU A 44 14.77 -4.60 9.71
C GLU A 44 14.28 -4.26 11.12
N HIS A 45 13.55 -3.16 11.26
CA HIS A 45 13.18 -2.56 12.54
C HIS A 45 11.66 -2.45 12.76
N GLY A 46 10.89 -3.25 12.02
CA GLY A 46 9.43 -3.28 12.16
C GLY A 46 8.79 -4.54 11.62
N SER A 47 7.50 -4.43 11.34
CA SER A 47 6.71 -5.47 10.68
C SER A 47 5.65 -4.82 9.78
N VAL A 48 5.27 -5.52 8.73
CA VAL A 48 4.29 -5.05 7.75
C VAL A 48 3.12 -6.00 7.74
N ARG A 49 1.91 -5.44 7.75
CA ARG A 49 0.65 -6.18 7.62
C ARG A 49 -0.19 -5.53 6.53
N PHE A 50 -0.97 -6.35 5.83
CA PHE A 50 -1.92 -5.85 4.86
C PHE A 50 -3.34 -6.12 5.32
N GLN A 51 -4.21 -5.11 5.24
CA GLN A 51 -5.58 -5.22 5.70
C GLN A 51 -6.55 -4.74 4.61
N TRP A 52 -7.54 -5.56 4.28
CA TRP A 52 -8.60 -5.17 3.36
C TRP A 52 -9.61 -4.30 4.10
N VAL A 53 -9.66 -3.02 3.75
CA VAL A 53 -10.47 -2.00 4.43
C VAL A 53 -11.16 -1.10 3.41
N LYS A 54 -12.21 -0.39 3.85
CA LYS A 54 -12.98 0.53 3.02
C LYS A 54 -12.67 1.97 3.40
N TYR A 55 -12.14 2.75 2.45
CA TYR A 55 -11.84 4.17 2.62
C TYR A 55 -12.43 5.01 1.49
N LYS A 56 -12.57 6.32 1.74
CA LYS A 56 -12.89 7.26 0.66
C LYS A 56 -11.67 7.35 -0.24
N ILE A 57 -11.87 7.07 -1.52
CA ILE A 57 -10.81 7.25 -2.51
C ILE A 57 -10.73 8.70 -2.92
N ASN A 58 -9.50 9.18 -3.10
CA ASN A 58 -9.19 10.47 -3.68
C ASN A 58 -8.03 10.24 -4.66
N ASN A 59 -7.92 11.06 -5.70
CA ASN A 59 -6.80 11.05 -6.65
C ASN A 59 -6.67 9.78 -7.52
N ILE A 60 -7.76 9.04 -7.75
CA ILE A 60 -7.79 7.92 -8.72
C ILE A 60 -8.48 8.36 -10.02
N SER A 61 -9.61 9.04 -9.87
CA SER A 61 -10.43 9.57 -10.95
C SER A 61 -11.33 10.64 -10.36
N LYS A 62 -11.40 11.81 -11.00
CA LYS A 62 -12.30 12.90 -10.58
C LYS A 62 -13.75 12.43 -10.42
N LEU A 63 -14.17 11.41 -11.17
CA LEU A 63 -15.52 10.84 -11.10
C LEU A 63 -15.76 10.00 -9.84
N CYS A 64 -14.69 9.40 -9.31
CA CYS A 64 -14.77 8.46 -8.20
C CYS A 64 -14.30 9.05 -6.87
N ASP A 65 -13.68 10.23 -6.89
CA ASP A 65 -13.22 10.93 -5.68
C ASP A 65 -14.37 11.11 -4.67
N GLY A 66 -14.05 10.92 -3.39
CA GLY A 66 -15.00 10.96 -2.28
C GLY A 66 -15.88 9.71 -2.12
N ARG A 67 -15.94 8.81 -3.12
CA ARG A 67 -16.70 7.56 -3.01
C ARG A 67 -15.95 6.56 -2.12
N PRO A 68 -16.67 5.73 -1.34
CA PRO A 68 -16.01 4.71 -0.57
C PRO A 68 -15.63 3.52 -1.45
N ALA A 69 -14.38 3.08 -1.38
CA ALA A 69 -13.89 1.89 -2.07
C ALA A 69 -13.12 0.99 -1.11
N TRP A 70 -13.25 -0.32 -1.30
CA TRP A 70 -12.34 -1.29 -0.71
C TRP A 70 -10.92 -1.19 -1.28
N GLY A 71 -9.93 -1.45 -0.44
CA GLY A 71 -8.52 -1.46 -0.81
C GLY A 71 -7.67 -2.13 0.26
N MET A 72 -6.41 -2.39 -0.07
CA MET A 72 -5.42 -2.92 0.86
C MET A 72 -4.70 -1.76 1.55
N ALA A 73 -4.99 -1.55 2.83
CA ALA A 73 -4.14 -0.74 3.68
C ALA A 73 -2.83 -1.48 3.96
N ILE A 74 -1.72 -0.78 3.77
CA ILE A 74 -0.39 -1.23 4.15
C ILE A 74 -0.11 -0.62 5.53
N LEU A 75 -0.01 -1.48 6.54
CA LEU A 75 0.24 -1.08 7.92
C LEU A 75 1.66 -1.43 8.29
N PHE A 76 2.34 -0.49 8.94
CA PHE A 76 3.67 -0.68 9.47
C PHE A 76 3.65 -0.50 10.99
N LYS A 77 4.29 -1.43 11.69
CA LYS A 77 4.50 -1.37 13.13
C LYS A 77 5.99 -1.39 13.44
N PRO A 78 6.57 -0.30 13.98
CA PRO A 78 7.96 -0.29 14.43
C PRO A 78 8.15 -1.24 15.61
N LYS A 79 9.36 -1.79 15.77
CA LYS A 79 9.79 -2.46 17.00
C LYS A 79 9.76 -1.46 18.15
N ALA A 80 9.50 -1.95 19.36
CA ALA A 80 9.48 -1.11 20.55
C ALA A 80 10.82 -0.39 20.73
N GLY A 81 10.78 0.93 20.99
CA GLY A 81 11.96 1.77 21.17
C GLY A 81 12.72 2.15 19.90
N PHE A 82 12.28 1.72 18.71
CA PHE A 82 12.94 2.09 17.46
C PHE A 82 12.57 3.50 17.00
N HIS A 83 13.59 4.29 16.67
CA HIS A 83 13.50 5.57 15.96
C HIS A 83 14.53 5.57 14.83
N GLY A 84 14.19 6.17 13.70
CA GLY A 84 15.08 6.21 12.53
C GLY A 84 14.42 5.71 11.26
N LYS A 85 15.25 5.39 10.26
CA LYS A 85 14.78 4.96 8.94
C LYS A 85 14.66 3.45 8.87
N ASP A 86 13.60 2.97 8.23
CA ASP A 86 13.41 1.56 7.89
C ASP A 86 12.87 1.48 6.45
N ARG A 87 12.99 0.30 5.82
CA ARG A 87 12.56 0.09 4.44
C ARG A 87 12.06 -1.31 4.25
N PHE A 88 10.96 -1.45 3.51
CA PHE A 88 10.50 -2.75 3.05
C PHE A 88 10.06 -2.69 1.59
N THR A 89 10.04 -3.86 0.96
CA THR A 89 9.54 -4.04 -0.40
C THR A 89 8.31 -4.93 -0.36
N TYR A 90 7.26 -4.55 -1.06
CA TYR A 90 6.04 -5.33 -1.21
C TYR A 90 5.77 -5.67 -2.67
N GLY A 91 5.11 -6.81 -2.86
CA GLY A 91 4.60 -7.27 -4.14
C GLY A 91 3.08 -7.26 -4.13
N MET A 92 2.49 -6.95 -5.26
CA MET A 92 1.06 -6.96 -5.49
C MET A 92 0.74 -7.69 -6.78
N ASN A 93 -0.20 -8.64 -6.70
CA ASN A 93 -0.79 -9.27 -7.87
C ASN A 93 -2.29 -8.93 -7.91
N MET A 94 -2.69 -8.15 -8.92
CA MET A 94 -4.09 -7.83 -9.16
C MET A 94 -4.74 -8.98 -9.93
N GLN A 95 -5.76 -9.59 -9.34
CA GLN A 95 -6.49 -10.66 -10.01
C GLN A 95 -7.26 -10.13 -11.23
N LYS A 96 -7.37 -11.00 -12.23
CA LYS A 96 -8.06 -10.85 -13.51
C LYS A 96 -9.36 -10.06 -13.36
N TYR A 97 -9.51 -9.03 -14.20
CA TYR A 97 -10.80 -8.42 -14.49
C TYR A 97 -11.39 -9.09 -15.73
N GLU A 98 -12.72 -9.28 -15.76
CA GLU A 98 -13.40 -9.75 -16.98
C GLU A 98 -13.00 -8.85 -18.17
N GLY A 99 -12.35 -9.42 -19.18
CA GLY A 99 -11.94 -8.73 -20.41
C GLY A 99 -10.47 -8.29 -20.54
N ARG A 100 -9.59 -8.49 -19.56
CA ARG A 100 -8.12 -8.29 -19.70
C ARG A 100 -7.33 -9.53 -19.25
N SER A 101 -6.36 -9.96 -20.06
CA SER A 101 -5.57 -11.20 -19.87
C SER A 101 -4.30 -11.00 -19.02
N ASP A 102 -3.98 -9.76 -18.69
CA ASP A 102 -2.73 -9.34 -18.10
C ASP A 102 -2.83 -9.24 -16.57
N THR A 103 -2.50 -10.33 -15.87
CA THR A 103 -2.13 -10.26 -14.44
C THR A 103 -0.87 -9.43 -14.31
N LYS A 104 -1.02 -8.19 -13.84
CA LYS A 104 0.11 -7.29 -13.61
C LYS A 104 0.65 -7.51 -12.20
N TYR A 105 1.84 -8.11 -12.12
CA TYR A 105 2.64 -8.06 -10.89
C TYR A 105 3.27 -6.67 -10.77
N ILE A 106 3.08 -6.03 -9.62
CA ILE A 106 3.70 -4.75 -9.26
C ILE A 106 4.56 -5.01 -8.03
N GLN A 107 5.78 -4.53 -8.06
CA GLN A 107 6.66 -4.50 -6.91
C GLN A 107 7.06 -3.06 -6.63
N ASP A 108 7.03 -2.68 -5.38
CA ASP A 108 7.33 -1.33 -4.94
C ASP A 108 7.94 -1.36 -3.53
N ALA A 109 8.58 -0.27 -3.14
CA ALA A 109 9.27 -0.16 -1.87
C ALA A 109 8.92 1.14 -1.16
N ILE A 110 8.81 1.06 0.16
CA ILE A 110 8.46 2.19 1.00
C ILE A 110 9.59 2.42 2.00
N ASP A 111 10.12 3.65 1.99
CA ASP A 111 10.98 4.18 3.04
C ASP A 111 10.11 4.78 4.15
N VAL A 112 10.34 4.34 5.38
CA VAL A 112 9.62 4.78 6.58
C VAL A 112 10.58 5.51 7.50
N VAL A 113 10.15 6.62 8.07
CA VAL A 113 10.91 7.37 9.08
C VAL A 113 10.10 7.39 10.38
N VAL A 114 10.62 6.71 11.40
CA VAL A 114 9.99 6.61 12.72
C VAL A 114 10.53 7.73 13.61
N LYS A 115 9.63 8.59 14.10
CA LYS A 115 9.95 9.71 14.99
C LYS A 115 9.15 9.65 16.28
#